data_AF-A0A1I9GBV3-F1
#
_entry.id   AF-A0A1I9GBV3-F1
#
_cell.length_a   1.000
_cell.length_b   1.000
_cell.length_c   1.000
_cell.angle_alpha   90.00
_cell.angle_beta   90.00
_cell.angle_gamma   90.00
#
_symmetry.space_group_name_H-M   'P 1'
#
loop_
_entity.id
_entity.type
_entity.pdbx_description
1 polymer ?
#
loop_
_entity_poly.entity_id
_entity_poly.type
_entity_poly.pdbx_seq_one_letter_code
_entity_poly.pdbx_strand_id
1 'polypeptide(L)' 'INPRYHSVTLFRSDEVFISTMLLFSISNGFLFTTATINATSKVHAELRELAGSMFGFMAVISTLCGSLIGLLLVKVM' A
#
# COMPACT_ATOMS: atom_id res chain seq x y z
N ILE A 1 -1.27 27.75 -7.23
CA ILE A 1 0.10 27.17 -7.19
C ILE A 1 0.28 26.65 -5.77
N ASN A 2 0.09 25.34 -5.56
CA ASN A 2 0.35 24.73 -4.26
C ASN A 2 1.85 24.81 -3.99
N PRO A 3 2.31 25.27 -2.82
CA PRO A 3 3.72 25.45 -2.60
C PRO A 3 4.37 24.06 -2.52
N ARG A 4 5.11 23.70 -3.57
CA ARG A 4 6.07 22.60 -3.58
C ARG A 4 7.43 23.27 -3.55
N TYR A 5 8.21 23.03 -2.51
CA TYR A 5 9.49 23.73 -2.35
C TYR A 5 10.65 22.95 -3.00
N HIS A 6 10.54 21.63 -3.04
CA HIS A 6 11.66 20.75 -3.43
C HIS A 6 11.44 19.86 -4.68
N SER A 7 10.25 19.88 -5.31
CA SER A 7 9.96 19.00 -6.47
C SER A 7 9.25 19.70 -7.63
N VAL A 8 9.63 19.33 -8.86
CA VAL A 8 8.96 19.77 -10.09
C VAL A 8 7.69 18.96 -10.35
N THR A 9 6.68 19.58 -10.97
CA THR A 9 5.42 18.90 -11.31
C THR A 9 5.60 18.10 -12.61
N LEU A 10 5.79 16.78 -12.50
CA LEU A 10 5.92 15.88 -13.66
C LEU A 10 4.61 15.70 -14.43
N PHE A 11 3.49 15.59 -13.72
CA PHE A 11 2.16 15.43 -14.31
C PHE A 11 1.26 16.59 -13.92
N ARG A 12 0.87 17.40 -14.92
CA ARG A 12 -0.06 18.53 -14.75
C ARG A 12 -1.52 18.17 -15.06
N SER A 13 -1.75 17.04 -15.71
CA SER A 13 -3.10 16.58 -16.06
C SER A 13 -3.71 15.78 -14.92
N ASP A 14 -4.90 16.18 -14.49
CA ASP A 14 -5.67 15.49 -13.46
C ASP A 14 -6.07 14.07 -13.89
N GLU A 15 -6.26 13.84 -15.19
CA GLU A 15 -6.58 12.52 -15.74
C GLU A 15 -5.47 11.50 -15.46
N VAL A 16 -4.20 11.92 -15.62
CA VAL A 16 -3.05 11.06 -15.35
C VAL A 16 -2.93 10.76 -13.86
N PHE A 17 -3.22 11.75 -13.01
CA PHE A 17 -3.26 11.53 -11.57
C PHE A 17 -4.34 10.51 -11.17
N ILE A 18 -5.56 10.68 -11.69
CA ILE A 18 -6.70 9.79 -11.42
C ILE A 18 -6.40 8.38 -11.95
N SER A 19 -5.88 8.24 -13.17
CA SER A 19 -5.55 6.92 -13.73
C SER A 19 -4.48 6.20 -12.92
N THR A 20 -3.46 6.92 -12.45
CA THR A 20 -2.38 6.35 -11.64
C THR A 20 -2.90 5.91 -10.28
N MET A 21 -3.75 6.71 -9.63
CA MET A 21 -4.42 6.33 -8.38
C MET A 21 -5.29 5.09 -8.55
N LEU A 22 -6.08 5.03 -9.63
CA LEU A 22 -6.94 3.87 -9.92
C LEU A 22 -6.11 2.59 -10.08
N LEU A 23 -5.06 2.63 -10.91
CA LEU A 23 -4.16 1.50 -11.12
C LEU A 23 -3.47 1.08 -9.83
N PHE A 24 -3.01 2.04 -9.03
CA PHE A 24 -2.38 1.78 -7.74
C PHE A 24 -3.36 1.11 -6.76
N SER A 25 -4.58 1.62 -6.61
CA SER A 25 -5.57 1.04 -5.69
C SER A 25 -6.00 -0.37 -6.08
N ILE A 26 -6.24 -0.62 -7.37
CA ILE A 26 -6.63 -1.94 -7.88
C ILE A 26 -5.49 -2.94 -7.69
N SER A 27 -4.27 -2.58 -8.10
CA SER A 27 -3.11 -3.47 -7.96
C SER A 27 -2.82 -3.81 -6.50
N ASN A 28 -2.90 -2.82 -5.60
CA ASN A 28 -2.71 -3.05 -4.17
C ASN A 28 -3.76 -4.02 -3.59
N GLY A 29 -5.05 -3.81 -3.88
CA GLY A 29 -6.12 -4.70 -3.41
C GLY A 29 -5.99 -6.13 -3.97
N PHE A 30 -5.65 -6.26 -5.26
CA PHE A 30 -5.48 -7.54 -5.92
C PHE A 30 -4.28 -8.33 -5.36
N LEU A 31 -3.11 -7.67 -5.25
CA LEU A 31 -1.89 -8.29 -4.74
C LEU A 31 -2.05 -8.69 -3.28
N PHE A 32 -2.63 -7.81 -2.46
CA PHE A 32 -2.87 -8.10 -1.04
C PHE A 32 -3.77 -9.32 -0.86
N THR A 33 -4.91 -9.36 -1.56
CA THR A 33 -5.85 -10.48 -1.48
C THR A 33 -5.22 -11.79 -1.96
N THR A 34 -4.51 -11.75 -3.09
CA THR A 34 -3.83 -12.92 -3.65
C THR A 34 -2.75 -13.45 -2.71
N ALA A 35 -1.97 -12.57 -2.08
CA ALA A 35 -0.96 -12.94 -1.11
C ALA A 35 -1.58 -13.60 0.13
N THR A 36 -2.68 -13.07 0.66
CA THR A 36 -3.40 -13.66 1.81
C THR A 36 -3.93 -15.06 1.49
N ILE A 37 -4.59 -15.23 0.35
CA ILE A 37 -5.14 -16.52 -0.07
C ILE A 37 -4.02 -17.53 -0.27
N ASN A 38 -2.94 -17.14 -0.96
CA ASN A 38 -1.82 -18.02 -1.22
C ASN A 38 -1.09 -18.43 0.08
N ALA A 39 -0.90 -17.50 1.01
CA ALA A 39 -0.28 -17.78 2.30
C ALA A 39 -1.12 -18.76 3.13
N THR A 40 -2.43 -18.54 3.21
CA THR A 40 -3.35 -19.41 3.97
C THR A 40 -3.61 -20.75 3.28
N SER A 41 -3.45 -20.85 1.96
CA SER A 41 -3.60 -22.11 1.22
C SER A 41 -2.38 -23.04 1.33
N LYS A 42 -1.21 -22.53 1.71
CA LYS A 42 0.05 -23.30 1.79
C LYS A 42 0.33 -23.89 3.18
N VAL A 43 -0.46 -23.53 4.18
CA VAL A 43 -0.34 -24.04 5.55
C VAL A 43 -1.38 -25.13 5.82
N HIS A 44 -1.06 -26.03 6.75
CA HIS A 44 -2.01 -27.03 7.24
C HIS A 44 -3.27 -26.38 7.81
N ALA A 45 -4.41 -27.08 7.74
CA ALA A 45 -5.71 -26.56 8.15
C ALA A 45 -5.72 -26.03 9.60
N GLU A 46 -5.01 -26.71 10.50
CA GLU A 46 -4.87 -26.31 11.92
C GLU A 46 -4.10 -24.98 12.09
N LEU A 47 -3.22 -24.63 11.15
CA LEU A 47 -2.39 -23.43 11.19
C LEU A 47 -2.95 -22.27 10.35
N ARG A 48 -4.07 -22.47 9.65
CA ARG A 48 -4.67 -21.43 8.78
C ARG A 48 -5.05 -20.16 9.53
N GLU A 49 -5.64 -20.31 10.71
CA GLU A 49 -6.03 -19.15 11.54
C GLU A 49 -4.80 -18.39 12.03
N LEU A 50 -3.73 -19.10 12.42
CA LEU A 50 -2.46 -18.50 12.79
C LEU A 50 -1.81 -17.76 11.61
N ALA A 51 -1.79 -18.37 10.42
CA ALA A 51 -1.27 -17.71 9.23
C ALA A 51 -2.07 -16.45 8.86
N GLY A 52 -3.40 -16.51 8.99
CA GLY A 52 -4.28 -15.36 8.79
C GLY A 52 -4.01 -14.23 9.78
N SER A 53 -3.82 -14.54 11.07
CA SER A 53 -3.51 -13.53 12.08
C SER A 53 -2.12 -12.91 11.89
N MET A 54 -1.11 -13.70 11.50
CA MET A 54 0.20 -13.18 11.13
C MET A 54 0.16 -12.25 9.91
N PHE A 55 -0.65 -12.59 8.90
CA PHE A 55 -0.83 -11.73 7.73
C PHE A 55 -1.49 -10.39 8.11
N GLY A 56 -2.52 -10.45 8.96
CA GLY A 56 -3.16 -9.26 9.52
C GLY A 56 -2.19 -8.38 10.33
N PHE A 57 -1.35 -9.00 11.16
CA PHE A 57 -0.30 -8.28 11.90
C PHE A 57 0.70 -7.59 10.98
N MET A 58 1.14 -8.27 9.93
CA MET A 58 2.06 -7.69 8.94
C MET A 58 1.43 -6.51 8.20
N ALA A 59 0.12 -6.57 7.91
CA ALA A 59 -0.61 -5.47 7.30
C ALA A 59 -0.67 -4.21 8.18
N VAL A 60 -0.77 -4.37 9.50
CA VAL A 60 -0.70 -3.26 10.45
C VAL A 60 0.70 -2.64 10.47
N ILE A 61 1.75 -3.46 10.50
CA ILE A 61 3.14 -2.99 10.43
C ILE A 61 3.39 -2.23 9.13
N SER A 62 2.95 -2.75 7.98
CA SER A 62 3.12 -2.06 6.70
C SER A 62 2.40 -0.71 6.68
N THR A 63 1.22 -0.62 7.31
CA THR A 63 0.47 0.64 7.43
C THR A 63 1.21 1.64 8.33
N LEU A 64 1.80 1.19 9.44
CA LEU A 64 2.61 2.03 10.31
C LEU A 64 3.83 2.58 9.56
N CYS A 65 4.59 1.72 8.88
CA CYS A 65 5.74 2.14 8.07
C CYS A 65 5.34 3.12 6.96
N GLY A 66 4.24 2.83 6.26
CA GLY A 66 3.70 3.71 5.23
C GLY A 66 3.33 5.10 5.77
N SER A 67 2.74 5.17 6.96
CA SER A 67 2.43 6.42 7.65
C SER A 67 3.68 7.23 8.00
N LEU A 68 4.71 6.56 8.54
CA LEU A 68 5.99 7.22 8.86
C LEU A 68 6.69 7.76 7.62
N ILE A 69 6.70 6.98 6.53
CA ILE A 69 7.26 7.42 5.24
C ILE A 69 6.45 8.60 4.69
N GLY A 70 5.12 8.56 4.80
CA GLY A 70 4.23 9.66 4.39
C GLY A 70 4.52 10.96 5.15
N LEU A 71 4.70 10.88 6.47
CA LEU A 71 5.10 12.03 7.30
C LEU A 71 6.46 12.58 6.89
N LEU A 72 7.42 11.70 6.59
CA LEU A 72 8.76 12.09 6.17
C LEU A 72 8.74 12.78 4.80
N LEU A 73 7.96 12.26 3.86
CA LEU A 73 7.72 12.89 2.55
C LEU A 73 7.13 14.29 2.69
N VAL A 74 6.11 14.48 3.54
CA VAL A 74 5.51 15.80 3.78
C VAL A 74 6.50 16.78 4.40
N LYS A 75 7.39 16.32 5.28
CA LYS A 75 8.42 17.20 5.88
C LYS A 75 9.55 17.57 4.92
N VAL A 76 9.85 16.71 3.95
CA VAL A 76 10.96 16.90 2.98
C VAL A 76 10.53 17.71 1.75
N MET A 77 9.24 17.68 1.38
CA MET A 77 8.69 18.34 0.18
C MET A 77 8.23 19.78 0.43
#